data_AF-A0A951HX61-F1
#
_entry.id   AF-A0A951HX61-F1
#
_cell.length_a   1.000
_cell.length_b   1.000
_cell.length_c   1.000
_cell.angle_alpha   90.00
_cell.angle_beta   90.00
_cell.angle_gamma   90.00
#
_symmetry.space_group_name_H-M   'P 1'
#
loop_
_entity.id
_entity.type
_entity.pdbx_description
1 polymer ?
#
loop_
_entity_poly.entity_id
_entity_poly.type
_entity_poly.pdbx_seq_one_letter_code
_entity_poly.pdbx_strand_id
1 'polypeptide(L)'
;MRHRPSNLLQSLVAAWLCLLCYAWSAAQTPTDLTYIKAGRLFDGRSDKLLSNAVIIVQGKQIMQVGQGLAVPSGANVIDLGDLTVMPGLIDAHTHIVLHAGDYDAQILRETPEFRAIYATRSALLTLEAGVTTIRDLGNEGAGFADIALRDAIAQGLVPGPRIIAAIRPVTSTGGYRLVGYSPYHTLPPLSSSADGPA
;
A
#
# COMPACT_ATOMS: atom_id res chain seq x y z
N MET A 1 -75.43 0.50 7.77
CA MET A 1 -74.27 0.00 8.54
C MET A 1 -73.00 0.66 8.00
N ARG A 2 -72.42 1.62 8.74
CA ARG A 2 -71.13 2.22 8.36
C ARG A 2 -70.02 1.37 8.99
N HIS A 3 -69.31 0.61 8.17
CA HIS A 3 -68.15 -0.17 8.59
C HIS A 3 -67.06 0.79 9.08
N ARG A 4 -66.69 0.72 10.37
CA ARG A 4 -65.48 1.38 10.87
C ARG A 4 -64.28 0.59 10.35
N PRO A 5 -63.35 1.19 9.59
CA PRO A 5 -62.12 0.49 9.19
C PRO A 5 -61.29 0.18 10.45
N SER A 6 -60.68 -1.00 10.47
CA SER A 6 -60.02 -1.57 11.63
C SER A 6 -58.69 -0.88 11.95
N ASN A 7 -58.53 -0.44 13.20
CA ASN A 7 -57.31 0.17 13.75
C ASN A 7 -56.07 -0.76 13.69
N LEU A 8 -56.27 -2.05 13.39
CA LEU A 8 -55.20 -3.04 13.30
C LEU A 8 -54.21 -2.74 12.19
N LEU A 9 -54.69 -2.24 11.03
CA LEU A 9 -53.84 -1.93 9.90
C LEU A 9 -52.95 -0.71 10.18
N GLN A 10 -53.47 0.28 10.93
CA GLN A 10 -52.71 1.46 11.34
C GLN A 10 -51.62 1.11 12.37
N SER A 11 -51.91 0.22 13.32
CA SER A 11 -50.93 -0.22 14.33
C SER A 11 -49.80 -1.05 13.71
N LEU A 12 -50.10 -1.89 12.70
CA LEU A 12 -49.08 -2.66 11.99
C LEU A 12 -48.18 -1.76 11.15
N VAL A 13 -48.73 -0.76 10.45
CA VAL A 13 -47.94 0.21 9.69
C VAL A 13 -47.01 1.04 10.60
N ALA A 14 -47.50 1.45 11.78
CA ALA A 14 -46.68 2.19 12.75
C ALA A 14 -45.53 1.33 13.33
N ALA A 15 -45.77 0.06 13.64
CA ALA A 15 -44.74 -0.86 14.11
C ALA A 15 -43.67 -1.13 13.02
N TRP A 16 -44.09 -1.25 11.76
CA TRP A 16 -43.18 -1.38 10.62
C TRP A 16 -42.33 -0.13 10.38
N LEU A 17 -42.90 1.07 10.50
CA LEU A 17 -42.17 2.34 10.39
C LEU A 17 -41.14 2.50 11.53
N CYS A 18 -41.49 2.14 12.76
CA CYS A 18 -40.55 2.19 13.89
C CYS A 18 -39.38 1.21 13.72
N LEU A 19 -39.63 -0.01 13.21
CA LEU A 19 -38.59 -1.00 12.91
C LEU A 19 -37.66 -0.54 11.77
N LEU A 20 -38.21 0.11 10.74
CA LEU A 20 -37.44 0.71 9.65
C LEU A 20 -36.53 1.86 10.13
N CYS A 21 -37.01 2.70 11.04
CA CYS A 21 -36.19 3.76 11.64
C CYS A 21 -35.05 3.21 12.53
N TYR A 22 -35.30 2.12 13.26
CA TYR A 22 -34.29 1.49 14.11
C TYR A 22 -33.19 0.81 13.29
N ALA A 23 -33.57 0.12 12.21
CA ALA A 23 -32.63 -0.49 11.27
C ALA A 23 -31.75 0.56 10.53
N TRP A 24 -32.30 1.75 10.25
CA TRP A 24 -31.53 2.82 9.60
C TRP A 24 -30.49 3.45 10.53
N SER A 25 -30.79 3.58 11.83
CA SER A 25 -29.80 4.06 12.82
C SER A 25 -28.68 3.03 13.08
N ALA A 26 -28.99 1.73 13.04
CA ALA A 26 -28.00 0.67 13.22
C ALA A 26 -27.07 0.49 11.99
N ALA A 27 -27.45 1.02 10.82
CA ALA A 27 -26.65 0.96 9.60
C ALA A 27 -25.67 2.14 9.44
N GLN A 28 -25.62 3.07 10.39
CA GLN A 28 -24.53 4.05 10.44
C GLN A 28 -23.29 3.33 10.97
N THR A 29 -22.41 2.90 10.06
CA THR A 29 -21.04 2.57 10.43
C THR A 29 -20.51 3.76 11.23
N PRO A 30 -20.02 3.58 12.47
CA PRO A 30 -19.35 4.64 13.19
C PRO A 30 -18.33 5.24 12.24
N THR A 31 -18.48 6.53 11.94
CA THR A 31 -17.45 7.26 11.23
C THR A 31 -16.30 7.38 12.21
N ASP A 32 -15.47 6.34 12.32
CA ASP A 32 -14.35 6.26 13.27
C ASP A 32 -13.29 7.26 12.84
N LEU A 33 -13.53 8.51 13.22
CA LEU A 33 -12.57 9.57 13.09
C LEU A 33 -11.41 9.27 14.04
N THR A 34 -10.21 9.24 13.48
CA THR A 34 -8.97 9.19 14.25
C THR A 34 -8.39 10.58 14.32
N TYR A 35 -8.08 11.02 15.53
CA TYR A 35 -7.51 12.33 15.80
C TYR A 35 -6.03 12.14 16.14
N ILE A 36 -5.14 12.64 15.29
CA ILE A 36 -3.70 12.57 15.51
C ILE A 36 -3.24 13.92 16.05
N LYS A 37 -2.69 13.93 17.27
CA LYS A 37 -2.09 15.12 17.88
C LYS A 37 -0.57 15.04 17.72
N ALA A 38 0.04 16.15 17.31
CA ALA A 38 1.49 16.23 17.18
C ALA A 38 2.00 17.61 17.57
N GLY A 39 3.18 17.66 18.20
CA GLY A 39 3.82 18.90 18.58
C GLY A 39 4.13 19.79 17.38
N ARG A 40 4.47 19.19 16.23
CA ARG A 40 4.73 19.90 14.97
C ARG A 40 4.18 19.14 13.76
N LEU A 41 3.83 19.88 12.71
CA LEU A 41 3.46 19.33 11.41
C LEU A 41 4.16 20.10 10.28
N PHE A 42 4.79 19.37 9.37
CA PHE A 42 5.21 19.85 8.06
C PHE A 42 4.19 19.36 7.03
N ASP A 43 3.60 20.24 6.22
CA ASP A 43 2.55 19.88 5.26
C ASP A 43 3.06 19.63 3.83
N GLY A 44 4.36 19.82 3.58
CA GLY A 44 4.97 19.69 2.26
C GLY A 44 4.74 20.87 1.33
N ARG A 45 4.09 21.96 1.79
CA ARG A 45 3.76 23.15 0.99
C ARG A 45 4.26 24.45 1.62
N SER A 46 4.03 24.60 2.92
CA SER A 46 4.47 25.73 3.73
C SER A 46 5.96 25.63 4.04
N ASP A 47 6.63 26.77 4.11
CA ASP A 47 8.01 26.91 4.60
C ASP A 47 8.11 26.85 6.14
N LYS A 48 6.96 26.89 6.82
CA LYS A 48 6.85 26.88 8.28
C LYS A 48 6.18 25.61 8.79
N LEU A 49 6.64 25.15 9.96
CA LEU A 49 5.97 24.10 10.72
C LEU A 49 4.75 24.66 11.46
N LEU A 50 3.67 23.87 11.44
CA LEU A 50 2.49 24.12 12.26
C LEU A 50 2.71 23.49 13.64
N SER A 51 2.78 24.30 14.71
CA SER A 51 2.87 23.80 16.09
C SER A 51 1.54 23.26 16.60
N ASN A 52 1.53 22.38 17.59
CA ASN A 52 0.31 21.86 18.26
C ASN A 52 -0.78 21.42 17.27
N ALA A 53 -0.36 20.64 16.27
CA ALA A 53 -1.20 20.23 15.16
C ALA A 53 -2.17 19.11 15.57
N VAL A 54 -3.38 19.19 15.03
CA VAL A 54 -4.38 18.14 15.06
C VAL A 54 -4.73 17.76 13.63
N ILE A 55 -4.69 16.47 13.34
CA ILE A 55 -5.06 15.87 12.05
C ILE A 55 -6.28 14.98 12.29
N ILE A 56 -7.36 15.21 11.55
CA ILE A 56 -8.57 14.40 11.62
C ILE A 56 -8.61 13.49 10.40
N VAL A 57 -8.59 12.18 10.63
CA VAL A 57 -8.55 11.16 9.58
C VAL A 57 -9.83 10.33 9.62
N GLN A 58 -10.42 10.09 8.44
CA GLN A 58 -11.54 9.18 8.27
C GLN A 58 -11.13 8.09 7.28
N GLY A 59 -10.98 6.85 7.74
CA GLY A 59 -10.50 5.75 6.90
C GLY A 59 -9.17 6.08 6.23
N LYS A 60 -9.19 6.29 4.91
CA LYS A 60 -7.99 6.59 4.08
C LYS A 60 -7.84 8.07 3.70
N GLN A 61 -8.68 8.95 4.25
CA GLN A 61 -8.71 10.37 3.89
C GLN A 61 -8.40 11.26 5.08
N ILE A 62 -7.65 12.32 4.84
CA ILE A 62 -7.45 13.43 5.79
C ILE A 62 -8.63 14.38 5.61
N MET A 63 -9.43 14.54 6.65
CA MET A 63 -10.62 15.39 6.65
C MET A 63 -10.25 16.84 6.97
N GLN A 64 -9.36 17.03 7.94
CA GLN A 64 -8.96 18.36 8.40
C GLN A 64 -7.57 18.31 9.04
N VAL A 65 -6.83 19.41 8.89
CA VAL A 65 -5.54 19.66 9.54
C VAL A 65 -5.57 21.07 10.09
N GLY A 66 -5.11 21.27 11.33
CA GLY A 66 -5.05 22.61 11.89
C GLY A 66 -4.62 22.65 13.35
N GLN A 67 -4.59 23.85 13.89
CA GLN A 67 -4.38 24.13 15.31
C GLN A 67 -5.71 24.29 16.03
N GLY A 68 -5.74 23.93 17.32
CA GLY A 68 -6.90 24.17 18.19
C GLY A 68 -8.18 23.46 17.76
N LEU A 69 -8.08 22.41 16.92
CA LEU A 69 -9.25 21.64 16.50
C LEU A 69 -9.84 20.91 17.72
N ALA A 70 -11.16 20.94 17.82
CA ALA A 70 -11.86 20.25 18.90
C ALA A 70 -11.66 18.74 18.78
N VAL A 71 -11.20 18.12 19.86
CA VAL A 71 -11.13 16.67 20.00
C VAL A 71 -12.23 16.27 20.98
N PRO A 72 -13.31 15.60 20.52
CA PRO A 72 -14.40 15.18 21.39
C PRO A 72 -13.92 14.26 22.52
N SER A 73 -14.58 14.33 23.67
CA SER A 73 -14.34 13.37 24.75
C SER A 73 -14.67 11.96 24.28
N GLY A 74 -13.77 11.01 24.55
CA GLY A 74 -13.91 9.61 24.11
C GLY A 74 -13.57 9.34 22.64
N ALA A 75 -13.02 10.33 21.92
CA ALA A 75 -12.55 10.12 20.55
C ALA A 75 -11.35 9.15 20.48
N ASN A 76 -11.17 8.49 19.33
CA ASN A 76 -9.96 7.72 19.05
C ASN A 76 -8.79 8.66 18.79
N VAL A 77 -7.87 8.77 19.75
CA VAL A 77 -6.75 9.72 19.70
C VAL A 77 -5.42 8.98 19.62
N ILE A 78 -4.60 9.39 18.66
CA ILE A 78 -3.18 9.06 18.58
C ILE A 78 -2.40 10.30 19.02
N ASP A 79 -1.84 10.28 20.23
CA ASP A 79 -1.01 11.37 20.74
C ASP A 79 0.47 11.09 20.49
N LEU A 80 1.08 11.86 19.58
CA LEU A 80 2.48 11.75 19.22
C LEU A 80 3.37 12.67 20.05
N GLY A 81 2.81 13.37 21.06
CA GLY A 81 3.53 14.27 21.94
C GLY A 81 4.33 15.30 21.17
N ASP A 82 5.62 15.39 21.47
CA ASP A 82 6.53 16.37 20.86
C ASP A 82 7.07 15.94 19.49
N LEU A 83 6.55 14.92 18.82
CA LEU A 83 7.05 14.53 17.49
C LEU A 83 6.63 15.52 16.39
N THR A 84 7.34 15.43 15.26
CA THR A 84 6.99 16.14 14.01
C THR A 84 6.34 15.15 13.06
N VAL A 85 5.13 15.46 12.61
CA VAL A 85 4.43 14.71 11.56
C VAL A 85 4.68 15.36 10.21
N MET A 86 4.79 14.53 9.17
CA MET A 86 4.91 14.97 7.78
C MET A 86 4.18 13.99 6.84
N PRO A 87 3.85 14.40 5.60
CA PRO A 87 3.44 13.47 4.56
C PRO A 87 4.44 12.33 4.40
N GLY A 88 3.94 11.14 4.09
CA GLY A 88 4.80 10.01 3.75
C GLY A 88 5.70 10.35 2.56
N LEU A 89 6.94 9.89 2.62
CA LEU A 89 7.94 10.17 1.59
C LEU A 89 7.62 9.42 0.29
N ILE A 90 8.11 9.98 -0.82
CA ILE A 90 8.04 9.39 -2.15
C ILE A 90 9.45 9.20 -2.68
N ASP A 91 9.82 7.96 -3.00
CA ASP A 91 11.05 7.67 -3.73
C ASP A 91 10.77 7.57 -5.23
N ALA A 92 11.41 8.43 -6.02
CA ALA A 92 11.16 8.54 -7.45
C ALA A 92 12.02 7.57 -8.30
N HIS A 93 12.95 6.83 -7.71
CA HIS A 93 13.80 5.91 -8.46
C HIS A 93 14.20 4.71 -7.61
N THR A 94 13.45 3.62 -7.74
CA THR A 94 13.76 2.35 -7.08
C THR A 94 13.93 1.21 -8.06
N HIS A 95 14.52 0.12 -7.56
CA HIS A 95 14.55 -1.21 -8.16
C HIS A 95 14.17 -2.23 -7.07
N ILE A 96 12.88 -2.38 -6.80
CA ILE A 96 12.37 -3.05 -5.58
C ILE A 96 12.65 -4.55 -5.53
N VAL A 97 12.88 -5.15 -6.71
CA VAL A 97 13.24 -6.56 -6.90
C VAL A 97 14.75 -6.78 -6.95
N LEU A 98 15.54 -5.78 -6.61
CA LEU A 98 16.96 -5.92 -6.28
C LEU A 98 17.15 -5.81 -4.77
N HIS A 99 18.33 -6.22 -4.32
CA HIS A 99 18.77 -6.04 -2.97
C HIS A 99 20.24 -5.63 -2.88
N ALA A 100 20.65 -5.21 -1.68
CA ALA A 100 22.04 -4.93 -1.40
C ALA A 100 22.89 -6.19 -1.67
N GLY A 101 24.07 -6.00 -2.26
CA GLY A 101 24.98 -7.08 -2.62
C GLY A 101 25.43 -6.98 -4.08
N ASP A 102 25.90 -8.11 -4.60
CA ASP A 102 26.41 -8.23 -5.97
C ASP A 102 25.24 -8.15 -6.96
N TYR A 103 25.22 -7.09 -7.76
CA TYR A 103 24.18 -6.82 -8.77
C TYR A 103 24.21 -7.89 -9.88
N ASP A 104 25.39 -8.27 -10.37
CA ASP A 104 25.53 -9.23 -11.45
C ASP A 104 25.09 -10.62 -10.98
N ALA A 105 25.49 -11.02 -9.76
CA ALA A 105 25.07 -12.31 -9.21
C ALA A 105 23.55 -12.41 -9.02
N GLN A 106 22.90 -11.33 -8.58
CA GLN A 106 21.44 -11.29 -8.44
C GLN A 106 20.74 -11.54 -9.77
N ILE A 107 21.17 -10.85 -10.82
CA ILE A 107 20.47 -10.93 -12.11
C ILE A 107 20.87 -12.20 -12.87
N LEU A 108 22.13 -12.65 -12.75
CA LEU A 108 22.67 -13.79 -13.47
C LEU A 108 22.58 -15.13 -12.72
N ARG A 109 22.02 -15.22 -11.52
CA ARG A 109 22.01 -16.49 -10.75
C ARG A 109 20.76 -16.74 -9.93
N GLU A 110 20.15 -15.70 -9.37
CA GLU A 110 18.97 -15.87 -8.51
C GLU A 110 17.72 -16.13 -9.32
N THR A 111 16.65 -16.66 -8.70
CA THR A 111 15.34 -16.83 -9.33
C THR A 111 14.42 -15.61 -9.23
N PRO A 112 13.44 -15.37 -10.14
CA PRO A 112 12.51 -14.28 -9.96
C PRO A 112 11.59 -14.58 -8.78
N GLU A 113 11.34 -15.85 -8.43
CA GLU A 113 10.61 -16.20 -7.22
C GLU A 113 11.42 -15.81 -5.98
N PHE A 114 12.73 -16.11 -5.96
CA PHE A 114 13.60 -15.67 -4.87
C PHE A 114 13.60 -14.15 -4.75
N ARG A 115 13.80 -13.44 -5.86
CA ARG A 115 13.81 -11.97 -5.90
C ARG A 115 12.45 -11.37 -5.52
N ALA A 116 11.34 -12.00 -5.89
CA ALA A 116 10.00 -11.60 -5.49
C ALA A 116 9.77 -11.77 -3.98
N ILE A 117 10.19 -12.90 -3.40
CA ILE A 117 10.12 -13.13 -1.95
C ILE A 117 10.98 -12.10 -1.22
N TYR A 118 12.21 -11.88 -1.68
CA TYR A 118 13.10 -10.88 -1.09
C TYR A 118 12.47 -9.47 -1.15
N ALA A 119 11.86 -9.12 -2.28
CA ALA A 119 11.22 -7.83 -2.47
C ALA A 119 10.10 -7.54 -1.45
N THR A 120 9.43 -8.56 -0.90
CA THR A 120 8.46 -8.36 0.19
C THR A 120 9.12 -7.77 1.45
N ARG A 121 10.33 -8.23 1.78
CA ARG A 121 11.13 -7.68 2.88
C ARG A 121 11.60 -6.26 2.55
N SER A 122 12.11 -6.03 1.34
CA SER A 122 12.53 -4.70 0.89
C SER A 122 11.37 -3.70 0.95
N ALA A 123 10.17 -4.11 0.56
CA ALA A 123 8.97 -3.29 0.62
C ALA A 123 8.59 -2.91 2.06
N LEU A 124 8.61 -3.85 3.00
CA LEU A 124 8.36 -3.56 4.42
C LEU A 124 9.40 -2.56 4.97
N LEU A 125 10.68 -2.80 4.74
CA LEU A 125 11.74 -1.91 5.23
C LEU A 125 11.63 -0.50 4.62
N THR A 126 11.26 -0.41 3.34
CA THR A 126 11.00 0.87 2.68
C THR A 126 9.85 1.62 3.35
N LEU A 127 8.77 0.91 3.69
CA LEU A 127 7.62 1.48 4.38
C LEU A 127 7.97 1.94 5.80
N GLU A 128 8.71 1.11 6.57
CA GLU A 128 9.15 1.44 7.93
C GLU A 128 10.12 2.62 7.97
N ALA A 129 10.89 2.83 6.89
CA ALA A 129 11.72 4.02 6.73
C ALA A 129 10.92 5.31 6.42
N GLY A 130 9.59 5.22 6.31
CA GLY A 130 8.69 6.36 6.06
C GLY A 130 8.40 6.63 4.59
N VAL A 131 8.90 5.80 3.66
CA VAL A 131 8.57 5.89 2.24
C VAL A 131 7.28 5.15 1.97
N THR A 132 6.22 5.89 1.65
CA THR A 132 4.87 5.33 1.47
C THR A 132 4.50 5.12 0.01
N THR A 133 5.28 5.68 -0.92
CA THR A 133 5.13 5.49 -2.36
C THR A 133 6.50 5.39 -3.02
N ILE A 134 6.65 4.47 -3.96
CA ILE A 134 7.86 4.32 -4.78
C ILE A 134 7.52 4.34 -6.27
N ARG A 135 8.44 4.82 -7.09
CA ARG A 135 8.45 4.61 -8.54
C ARG A 135 9.56 3.61 -8.89
N ASP A 136 9.14 2.40 -9.23
CA ASP A 136 10.02 1.30 -9.61
C ASP A 136 10.33 1.38 -11.11
N LEU A 137 11.61 1.52 -11.46
CA LEU A 137 12.04 1.88 -12.83
C LEU A 137 12.67 0.73 -13.62
N GLY A 138 12.67 -0.47 -13.06
CA GLY A 138 13.21 -1.62 -13.76
C GLY A 138 13.16 -2.87 -12.91
N ASN A 139 12.50 -3.90 -13.41
CA ASN A 139 12.49 -5.21 -12.74
C ASN A 139 13.75 -6.04 -12.98
N GLU A 140 14.70 -5.54 -13.77
CA GLU A 140 16.02 -6.14 -13.97
C GLU A 140 15.96 -7.64 -14.29
N GLY A 141 15.02 -8.03 -15.17
CA GLY A 141 14.85 -9.41 -15.61
C GLY A 141 13.97 -10.29 -14.72
N ALA A 142 13.41 -9.80 -13.62
CA ALA A 142 12.56 -10.57 -12.71
C ALA A 142 11.10 -10.76 -13.20
N GLY A 143 10.87 -10.84 -14.52
CA GLY A 143 9.55 -11.05 -15.10
C GLY A 143 8.54 -9.95 -14.72
N PHE A 144 7.50 -10.34 -13.97
CA PHE A 144 6.45 -9.45 -13.45
C PHE A 144 6.46 -9.36 -11.92
N ALA A 145 7.58 -9.69 -11.26
CA ALA A 145 7.67 -9.70 -9.80
C ALA A 145 7.33 -8.35 -9.15
N ASP A 146 7.72 -7.24 -9.77
CA ASP A 146 7.39 -5.88 -9.35
C ASP A 146 5.88 -5.60 -9.42
N ILE A 147 5.21 -6.08 -10.47
CA ILE A 147 3.76 -5.97 -10.64
C ILE A 147 3.01 -6.87 -9.64
N ALA A 148 3.45 -8.12 -9.47
CA ALA A 148 2.85 -9.03 -8.51
C ALA A 148 2.96 -8.50 -7.08
N LEU A 149 4.12 -7.94 -6.71
CA LEU A 149 4.32 -7.28 -5.43
C LEU A 149 3.40 -6.07 -5.25
N ARG A 150 3.32 -5.19 -6.26
CA ARG A 150 2.40 -4.04 -6.25
C ARG A 150 0.97 -4.47 -5.95
N ASP A 151 0.48 -5.48 -6.66
CA ASP A 151 -0.90 -5.95 -6.55
C ASP A 151 -1.13 -6.65 -5.20
N ALA A 152 -0.16 -7.43 -4.71
CA ALA A 152 -0.21 -8.03 -3.38
C ALA A 152 -0.28 -6.98 -2.27
N ILE A 153 0.51 -5.89 -2.36
CA ILE A 153 0.45 -4.76 -1.42
C ILE A 153 -0.90 -4.05 -1.52
N ALA A 154 -1.39 -3.78 -2.73
CA ALA A 154 -2.68 -3.11 -2.95
C ALA A 154 -3.87 -3.91 -2.37
N GLN A 155 -3.78 -5.24 -2.40
CA GLN A 155 -4.75 -6.16 -1.79
C GLN A 155 -4.53 -6.37 -0.29
N GLY A 156 -3.46 -5.84 0.29
CA GLY A 156 -3.12 -5.99 1.70
C GLY A 156 -2.57 -7.37 2.08
N LEU A 157 -2.11 -8.17 1.10
CA LEU A 157 -1.53 -9.50 1.34
C LEU A 157 -0.16 -9.41 2.02
N VAL A 158 0.62 -8.38 1.68
CA VAL A 158 1.90 -8.06 2.30
C VAL A 158 2.00 -6.56 2.54
N PRO A 159 2.68 -6.11 3.60
CA PRO A 159 2.91 -4.68 3.83
C PRO A 159 3.94 -4.11 2.84
N GLY A 160 3.76 -2.85 2.45
CA GLY A 160 4.72 -2.14 1.61
C GLY A 160 4.22 -0.79 1.11
N PRO A 161 5.07 0.00 0.44
CA PRO A 161 4.68 1.25 -0.18
C PRO A 161 3.74 1.02 -1.36
N ARG A 162 3.01 2.06 -1.76
CA ARG A 162 2.34 2.09 -3.06
C ARG A 162 3.40 2.06 -4.16
N ILE A 163 3.28 1.13 -5.11
CA ILE A 163 4.26 0.98 -6.19
C ILE A 163 3.69 1.52 -7.50
N ILE A 164 4.42 2.44 -8.13
CA ILE A 164 4.25 2.85 -9.52
C ILE A 164 5.35 2.15 -10.33
N ALA A 165 5.02 1.09 -11.06
CA ALA A 165 6.00 0.25 -11.74
C ALA A 165 6.13 0.58 -13.23
N ALA A 166 7.37 0.69 -13.70
CA ALA A 166 7.73 0.87 -15.10
C ALA A 166 8.10 -0.44 -15.81
N ILE A 167 7.97 -1.59 -15.13
CA ILE A 167 8.25 -2.94 -15.64
C ILE A 167 9.66 -3.10 -16.19
N ARG A 168 9.81 -3.88 -17.27
CA ARG A 168 11.07 -4.14 -17.93
C ARG A 168 11.57 -2.87 -18.63
N PRO A 169 12.81 -2.42 -18.38
CA PRO A 169 13.41 -1.29 -19.08
C PRO A 169 13.46 -1.53 -20.60
N VAL A 170 13.19 -0.48 -21.39
CA VAL A 170 13.32 -0.47 -22.85
C VAL A 170 14.61 0.25 -23.21
N THR A 171 15.44 -0.37 -24.05
CA THR A 171 16.77 0.14 -24.41
C THR A 171 17.07 -0.06 -25.90
N SER A 172 18.05 0.68 -26.42
CA SER A 172 18.57 0.50 -27.78
C SER A 172 19.30 -0.83 -27.94
N THR A 173 19.48 -1.32 -29.17
CA THR A 173 20.31 -2.50 -29.43
C THR A 173 21.69 -2.31 -28.82
N GLY A 174 22.06 -3.22 -27.93
CA GLY A 174 23.33 -3.16 -27.24
C GLY A 174 23.39 -2.17 -26.06
N GLY A 175 22.31 -1.50 -25.72
CA GLY A 175 22.13 -0.82 -24.44
C GLY A 175 21.56 -1.77 -23.37
N TYR A 176 21.59 -1.35 -22.11
CA TYR A 176 20.96 -2.00 -20.95
C TYR A 176 21.01 -3.55 -20.97
N ARG A 177 22.22 -4.11 -21.16
CA ARG A 177 22.41 -5.52 -21.47
C ARG A 177 22.94 -6.30 -20.26
N LEU A 178 22.20 -7.31 -19.81
CA LEU A 178 22.79 -8.51 -19.21
C LEU A 178 22.48 -9.68 -20.15
N VAL A 179 23.54 -10.39 -20.52
CA VAL A 179 23.59 -11.36 -21.63
C VAL A 179 24.44 -12.53 -21.19
N GLY A 180 23.90 -13.73 -21.31
CA GLY A 180 24.36 -14.88 -20.51
C GLY A 180 23.38 -15.13 -19.36
N TYR A 181 23.55 -16.24 -18.66
CA TYR A 181 22.43 -16.86 -17.96
C TYR A 181 21.89 -16.00 -16.81
N SER A 182 20.61 -15.68 -16.86
CA SER A 182 19.62 -16.32 -16.01
C SER A 182 18.35 -16.58 -16.80
N PRO A 183 18.00 -17.85 -16.94
CA PRO A 183 16.61 -18.25 -16.88
C PRO A 183 16.43 -19.31 -15.80
N TYR A 184 17.09 -19.13 -14.64
CA TYR A 184 16.84 -19.98 -13.46
C TYR A 184 17.32 -21.45 -13.63
N HIS A 185 18.23 -21.59 -14.61
CA HIS A 185 19.54 -22.28 -14.62
C HIS A 185 19.66 -23.81 -14.51
N THR A 186 20.32 -24.44 -15.50
CA THR A 186 21.27 -25.54 -15.24
C THR A 186 22.51 -25.41 -16.13
N LEU A 187 23.69 -25.65 -15.55
CA LEU A 187 25.05 -25.63 -16.11
C LEU A 187 25.86 -26.69 -15.32
N PRO A 188 26.89 -27.44 -15.77
CA PRO A 188 27.35 -28.01 -17.06
C PRO A 188 27.11 -29.57 -17.16
N PRO A 189 27.54 -30.31 -18.21
CA PRO A 189 27.97 -31.71 -18.04
C PRO A 189 29.50 -31.80 -17.88
N LEU A 190 29.94 -32.75 -17.05
CA LEU A 190 31.36 -32.99 -16.76
C LEU A 190 32.02 -34.01 -17.72
N SER A 191 31.30 -34.49 -18.74
CA SER A 191 31.75 -35.53 -19.68
C SER A 191 31.20 -35.34 -21.11
N SER A 192 31.79 -36.06 -22.07
CA SER A 192 31.62 -35.84 -23.52
C SER A 192 30.41 -36.57 -24.15
N SER A 193 29.87 -35.99 -25.22
CA SER A 193 28.92 -36.63 -26.15
C SER A 193 29.63 -37.67 -27.04
N ALA A 194 28.98 -38.80 -27.33
CA ALA A 194 29.47 -39.81 -28.27
C ALA A 194 28.37 -40.14 -29.28
N ASP A 195 28.15 -39.21 -30.20
CA ASP A 195 27.16 -39.36 -31.26
C ASP A 195 27.83 -40.05 -32.46
N GLY A 196 27.21 -41.12 -32.99
CA GLY A 196 27.66 -41.78 -34.22
C GLY A 196 27.49 -40.88 -35.45
N PRO A 197 28.14 -41.18 -36.60
CA PRO A 197 28.13 -40.29 -37.75
C PRO A 197 26.71 -40.01 -38.25
N ALA A 198 26.46 -38.74 -38.58
CA ALA A 198 25.21 -38.23 -39.14
C ALA A 198 24.85 -38.85 -40.49
#